data_AF-A0A2A9E8T2-F1
#
_entry.id   AF-A0A2A9E8T2-F1
#
_cell.length_a   1.000
_cell.length_b   1.000
_cell.length_c   1.000
_cell.angle_alpha   90.00
_cell.angle_beta   90.00
_cell.angle_gamma   90.00
#
_symmetry.space_group_name_H-M   'P 1'
#
loop_
_entity.id
_entity.type
_entity.pdbx_description
1 polymer ?
#
loop_
_entity_poly.entity_id
_entity_poly.type
_entity_poly.pdbx_seq_one_letter_code
_entity_poly.pdbx_strand_id
1 'polypeptide(L)'
;MELSTRAIVGRFAGQIRSASRIMMVGVDMKNMNAALHVVVDGEHARQSFGMLTAHLLAPEANIEQLKEFVALPVEERVCVLAATWTMWNVFAGDAAVLGAYGGSVETALRETRAQTDGDYRGAFPSAVMIANRFDDALSLRGLTFIEPELVDEIGDCPAHSLGALGYFLRAASIALCACAVQRGCSISDLLALVGQRLALSA
;
A
#
# COMPACT_ATOMS: atom_id res chain seq x y z
N MET A 1 -4.80 22.40 19.78
CA MET A 1 -3.65 21.49 19.99
C MET A 1 -3.08 21.17 18.62
N GLU A 2 -2.18 22.02 18.13
CA GLU A 2 -1.57 21.87 16.80
C GLU A 2 -0.50 20.77 16.87
N LEU A 3 -0.86 19.53 16.56
CA LEU A 3 0.13 18.53 16.16
C LEU A 3 0.74 19.01 14.84
N SER A 4 1.85 19.76 14.95
CA SER A 4 2.56 20.34 13.82
C SER A 4 2.74 19.32 12.71
N THR A 5 2.30 19.68 11.50
CA THR A 5 2.51 18.97 10.22
C THR A 5 3.97 18.53 9.97
N ARG A 6 4.95 19.00 10.77
CA ARG A 6 6.32 18.48 10.78
C ARG A 6 6.48 17.13 11.47
N ALA A 7 5.74 16.84 12.54
CA ALA A 7 5.93 15.66 13.40
C ALA A 7 5.47 14.34 12.74
N ILE A 8 4.33 14.37 12.05
CA ILE A 8 3.78 13.22 11.33
C ILE A 8 4.60 12.92 10.07
N VAL A 9 5.13 13.96 9.45
CA VAL A 9 5.76 13.77 8.14
C VAL A 9 7.25 13.42 8.26
N GLY A 10 7.88 13.71 9.41
CA GLY A 10 9.09 13.00 9.83
C GLY A 10 8.85 11.50 10.06
N ARG A 11 7.63 11.09 10.46
CA ARG A 11 7.26 9.67 10.59
C ARG A 11 7.04 9.02 9.23
N PHE A 12 6.40 9.64 8.24
CA PHE A 12 6.22 9.04 6.90
C PHE A 12 7.58 8.74 6.22
N ALA A 13 8.47 9.74 6.17
CA ALA A 13 9.82 9.55 5.63
C ALA A 13 10.71 8.65 6.52
N GLY A 14 10.51 8.68 7.84
CA GLY A 14 11.22 7.83 8.79
C GLY A 14 10.74 6.37 8.79
N GLN A 15 9.44 6.13 8.57
CA GLN A 15 8.82 4.81 8.47
C GLN A 15 9.05 4.20 7.10
N ILE A 16 9.05 4.98 6.01
CA ILE A 16 9.55 4.50 4.71
C ILE A 16 11.03 4.15 4.83
N ARG A 17 11.90 5.01 5.39
CA ARG A 17 13.32 4.65 5.61
C ARG A 17 13.52 3.47 6.57
N SER A 18 12.64 3.30 7.56
CA SER A 18 12.65 2.15 8.47
C SER A 18 12.13 0.87 7.81
N ALA A 19 11.18 0.96 6.88
CA ALA A 19 10.68 -0.12 6.05
C ALA A 19 11.68 -0.49 4.95
N SER A 20 12.40 0.49 4.39
CA SER A 20 13.55 0.31 3.49
C SER A 20 14.77 -0.33 4.18
N ARG A 21 14.69 -0.64 5.48
CA ARG A 21 15.73 -1.30 6.28
C ARG A 21 15.44 -2.78 6.54
N ILE A 22 14.60 -3.41 5.72
CA ILE A 22 14.51 -4.87 5.66
C ILE A 22 15.76 -5.37 4.91
N MET A 23 16.78 -5.79 5.67
CA MET A 23 18.09 -6.19 5.15
C MET A 23 18.07 -7.60 4.52
N MET A 24 18.78 -7.68 3.39
CA MET A 24 19.19 -8.85 2.60
C MET A 24 19.54 -10.11 3.39
N VAL A 25 19.02 -11.25 2.95
CA VAL A 25 19.80 -12.47 2.69
C VAL A 25 19.23 -13.13 1.43
N GLY A 26 20.08 -13.39 0.43
CA GLY A 26 19.68 -13.90 -0.89
C GLY A 26 19.07 -15.31 -0.83
N VAL A 27 18.15 -15.59 -1.76
CA VAL A 27 17.58 -16.92 -1.96
C VAL A 27 18.24 -17.57 -3.17
N ASP A 28 18.80 -18.75 -2.94
CA ASP A 28 19.36 -19.64 -3.95
C ASP A 28 18.24 -20.17 -4.86
N MET A 29 18.30 -19.90 -6.16
CA MET A 29 17.29 -20.25 -7.18
C MET A 29 17.14 -21.77 -7.42
N LYS A 30 17.69 -22.62 -6.57
CA LYS A 30 17.64 -24.09 -6.72
C LYS A 30 16.58 -24.80 -5.89
N ASN A 31 15.83 -24.11 -5.03
CA ASN A 31 14.75 -24.72 -4.24
C ASN A 31 13.41 -24.01 -4.48
N MET A 32 12.48 -24.68 -5.17
CA MET A 32 11.07 -24.28 -5.40
C MET A 32 10.20 -24.22 -4.12
N ASN A 33 10.80 -24.09 -2.93
CA ASN A 33 10.09 -24.09 -1.62
C ASN A 33 10.55 -22.93 -0.72
N ALA A 34 11.19 -21.90 -1.26
CA ALA A 34 11.66 -20.77 -0.49
C ALA A 34 10.62 -19.64 -0.50
N ALA A 35 10.16 -19.23 0.68
CA ALA A 35 9.29 -18.07 0.84
C ALA A 35 9.94 -16.81 0.23
N LEU A 36 9.15 -15.96 -0.41
CA LEU A 36 9.66 -14.75 -1.06
C LEU A 36 9.83 -13.64 -0.02
N HIS A 37 11.06 -13.15 0.14
CA HIS A 37 11.33 -11.97 0.92
C HIS A 37 10.96 -10.70 0.15
N VAL A 38 10.08 -9.88 0.73
CA VAL A 38 9.61 -8.66 0.08
C VAL A 38 10.51 -7.49 0.47
N VAL A 39 11.10 -6.84 -0.54
CA VAL A 39 11.96 -5.67 -0.37
C VAL A 39 11.29 -4.47 -1.01
N VAL A 40 10.80 -3.56 -0.18
CA VAL A 40 10.21 -2.30 -0.63
C VAL A 40 11.25 -1.18 -0.51
N ASP A 41 11.65 -0.64 -1.65
CA ASP A 41 12.52 0.52 -1.72
C ASP A 41 11.77 1.82 -2.05
N GLY A 42 12.53 2.90 -2.23
CA GLY A 42 11.96 4.20 -2.58
C GLY A 42 11.28 4.25 -3.94
N GLU A 43 11.68 3.40 -4.90
CA GLU A 43 11.07 3.37 -6.23
C GLU A 43 9.69 2.72 -6.19
N HIS A 44 9.55 1.60 -5.48
CA HIS A 44 8.25 0.98 -5.25
C HIS A 44 7.26 1.93 -4.56
N ALA A 45 7.75 2.70 -3.58
CA ALA A 45 6.94 3.70 -2.90
C ALA A 45 6.53 4.84 -3.85
N ARG A 46 7.44 5.32 -4.71
CA ARG A 46 7.14 6.36 -5.73
C ARG A 46 6.14 5.85 -6.76
N GLN A 47 6.35 4.66 -7.28
CA GLN A 47 5.47 4.04 -8.27
C GLN A 47 4.06 3.86 -7.70
N SER A 48 3.95 3.27 -6.51
CA SER A 48 2.67 3.05 -5.85
C SER A 48 1.98 4.38 -5.51
N PHE A 49 2.73 5.38 -5.06
CA PHE A 49 2.18 6.72 -4.81
C PHE A 49 1.69 7.39 -6.10
N GLY A 50 2.41 7.21 -7.21
CA GLY A 50 1.99 7.62 -8.54
C GLY A 50 0.66 6.99 -8.94
N MET A 51 0.51 5.68 -8.74
CA MET A 51 -0.72 4.94 -8.98
C MET A 51 -1.88 5.41 -8.11
N LEU A 52 -1.66 5.70 -6.82
CA LEU A 52 -2.69 6.27 -5.94
C LEU A 52 -3.11 7.66 -6.41
N THR A 53 -2.15 8.48 -6.83
CA THR A 53 -2.41 9.83 -7.34
C THR A 53 -3.21 9.78 -8.63
N ALA A 54 -2.83 8.93 -9.58
CA ALA A 54 -3.57 8.72 -10.82
C ALA A 54 -4.97 8.17 -10.56
N HIS A 55 -5.10 7.18 -9.67
CA HIS A 55 -6.38 6.61 -9.25
C HIS A 55 -7.37 7.67 -8.74
N LEU A 56 -6.87 8.69 -8.03
CA LEU A 56 -7.70 9.76 -7.44
C LEU A 56 -7.93 10.97 -8.35
N LEU A 57 -6.89 11.41 -9.07
CA LEU A 57 -6.90 12.71 -9.78
C LEU A 57 -6.95 12.58 -11.30
N ALA A 58 -6.52 11.45 -11.85
CA ALA A 58 -6.47 11.23 -13.29
C ALA A 58 -6.73 9.75 -13.65
N PRO A 59 -7.96 9.22 -13.42
CA PRO A 59 -8.24 7.79 -13.61
C PRO A 59 -7.97 7.30 -15.04
N GLU A 60 -8.16 8.17 -16.04
CA GLU A 60 -7.84 7.93 -17.45
C GLU A 60 -6.34 7.62 -17.65
N ALA A 61 -5.46 8.34 -16.95
CA ALA A 61 -4.02 8.16 -17.03
C ALA A 61 -3.51 6.95 -16.23
N ASN A 62 -4.33 6.43 -15.31
CA ASN A 62 -3.98 5.27 -14.50
C ASN A 62 -3.89 3.99 -15.36
N ILE A 63 -4.59 3.93 -16.50
CA ILE A 63 -4.61 2.75 -17.38
C ILE A 63 -3.20 2.32 -17.79
N GLU A 64 -2.33 3.27 -18.15
CA GLU A 64 -0.95 2.95 -18.57
C GLU A 64 -0.12 2.40 -17.40
N GLN A 65 -0.26 2.98 -16.20
CA GLN A 65 0.43 2.48 -15.00
C GLN A 65 -0.03 1.07 -14.59
N LEU A 66 -1.33 0.77 -14.78
CA LEU A 66 -1.88 -0.57 -14.54
C LEU A 66 -1.38 -1.59 -15.57
N LYS A 67 -1.21 -1.20 -16.83
CA LYS A 67 -0.59 -2.06 -17.86
C LYS A 67 0.87 -2.34 -17.55
N GLU A 68 1.62 -1.32 -17.14
CA GLU A 68 3.01 -1.46 -16.69
C GLU A 68 3.10 -2.42 -15.52
N PHE A 69 2.24 -2.28 -14.50
CA PHE A 69 2.18 -3.20 -13.37
C PHE A 69 1.99 -4.66 -13.80
N VAL A 70 1.06 -4.93 -14.71
CA VAL A 70 0.80 -6.29 -15.22
C VAL A 70 2.00 -6.87 -15.97
N ALA A 71 2.81 -6.04 -16.60
CA ALA A 71 4.01 -6.46 -17.33
C ALA A 71 5.23 -6.69 -16.44
N LEU A 72 5.17 -6.32 -15.16
CA LEU A 72 6.28 -6.53 -14.22
C LEU A 72 6.51 -8.03 -13.93
N PRO A 73 7.76 -8.43 -13.66
CA PRO A 73 8.07 -9.71 -13.04
C PRO A 73 7.24 -9.94 -11.77
N VAL A 74 6.98 -11.20 -11.41
CA VAL A 74 6.10 -11.54 -10.28
C VAL A 74 6.63 -10.95 -8.96
N GLU A 75 7.94 -10.93 -8.79
CA GLU A 75 8.64 -10.39 -7.62
C GLU A 75 8.39 -8.88 -7.49
N GLU A 76 8.52 -8.15 -8.60
CA GLU A 76 8.25 -6.71 -8.67
C GLU A 76 6.78 -6.40 -8.41
N ARG A 77 5.84 -7.20 -8.95
CA ARG A 77 4.41 -7.07 -8.64
C ARG A 77 4.13 -7.24 -7.15
N VAL A 78 4.76 -8.22 -6.51
CA VAL A 78 4.66 -8.44 -5.05
C VAL A 78 5.19 -7.23 -4.28
N CYS A 79 6.34 -6.68 -4.67
CA CYS A 79 6.92 -5.50 -4.02
C CYS A 79 6.03 -4.26 -4.17
N VAL A 80 5.43 -4.03 -5.34
CA VAL A 80 4.46 -2.95 -5.56
C VAL A 80 3.19 -3.13 -4.73
N LEU A 81 2.66 -4.36 -4.64
CA LEU A 81 1.51 -4.67 -3.77
C LEU A 81 1.82 -4.37 -2.30
N ALA A 82 2.99 -4.80 -1.82
CA ALA A 82 3.44 -4.55 -0.46
C ALA A 82 3.69 -3.06 -0.18
N ALA A 83 4.24 -2.32 -1.15
CA ALA A 83 4.41 -0.87 -1.06
C ALA A 83 3.06 -0.15 -0.96
N THR A 84 2.08 -0.58 -1.76
CA THR A 84 0.71 -0.04 -1.73
C THR A 84 -0.01 -0.36 -0.42
N TRP A 85 0.12 -1.59 0.07
CA TRP A 85 -0.36 -1.99 1.39
C TRP A 85 0.29 -1.16 2.52
N THR A 86 1.60 -0.93 2.44
CA THR A 86 2.33 -0.10 3.41
C THR A 86 1.79 1.32 3.43
N MET A 87 1.58 1.93 2.27
CA MET A 87 0.99 3.28 2.19
C MET A 87 -0.40 3.33 2.81
N TRP A 88 -1.26 2.34 2.55
CA TRP A 88 -2.57 2.26 3.20
C TRP A 88 -2.42 2.26 4.73
N ASN A 89 -1.53 1.41 5.26
CA ASN A 89 -1.29 1.33 6.71
C ASN A 89 -0.80 2.66 7.29
N VAL A 90 0.08 3.36 6.57
CA VAL A 90 0.58 4.66 7.02
C VAL A 90 -0.53 5.72 7.01
N PHE A 91 -1.35 5.80 5.95
CA PHE A 91 -2.48 6.73 5.93
C PHE A 91 -3.55 6.39 6.96
N ALA A 92 -3.81 5.11 7.23
CA ALA A 92 -4.72 4.69 8.30
C ALA A 92 -4.16 5.10 9.68
N GLY A 93 -2.85 4.96 9.88
CA GLY A 93 -2.16 5.44 11.07
C GLY A 93 -2.25 6.96 11.25
N ASP A 94 -2.05 7.72 10.18
CA ASP A 94 -2.19 9.19 10.19
C ASP A 94 -3.63 9.61 10.47
N ALA A 95 -4.61 8.95 9.85
CA ALA A 95 -6.02 9.21 10.09
C ALA A 95 -6.37 8.98 11.57
N ALA A 96 -5.88 7.88 12.17
CA ALA A 96 -6.05 7.60 13.58
C ALA A 96 -5.41 8.68 14.47
N VAL A 97 -4.18 9.10 14.19
CA VAL A 97 -3.51 10.16 14.97
C VAL A 97 -4.28 11.49 14.91
N LEU A 98 -4.94 11.78 13.78
CA LEU A 98 -5.77 12.95 13.61
C LEU A 98 -7.16 12.83 14.28
N GLY A 99 -7.48 11.68 14.88
CA GLY A 99 -8.75 11.43 15.55
C GLY A 99 -9.84 10.89 14.63
N ALA A 100 -9.54 10.55 13.37
CA ALA A 100 -10.47 9.76 12.56
C ALA A 100 -10.63 8.36 13.17
N TYR A 101 -11.79 7.73 12.94
CA TYR A 101 -12.02 6.33 13.32
C TYR A 101 -11.80 6.04 14.81
N GLY A 102 -12.20 6.97 15.68
CA GLY A 102 -12.04 6.80 17.13
C GLY A 102 -10.59 6.86 17.63
N GLY A 103 -9.64 7.33 16.82
CA GLY A 103 -8.28 7.65 17.25
C GLY A 103 -7.31 6.46 17.35
N SER A 104 -7.70 5.26 16.93
CA SER A 104 -6.87 4.05 16.99
C SER A 104 -6.50 3.55 15.59
N VAL A 105 -5.23 3.17 15.40
CA VAL A 105 -4.73 2.61 14.12
C VAL A 105 -5.45 1.32 13.77
N GLU A 106 -5.69 0.45 14.76
CA GLU A 106 -6.44 -0.79 14.58
C GLU A 106 -7.87 -0.53 14.09
N THR A 107 -8.54 0.47 14.69
CA THR A 107 -9.89 0.87 14.28
C THR A 107 -9.89 1.45 12.86
N ALA A 108 -8.92 2.31 12.53
CA ALA A 108 -8.80 2.90 11.19
C ALA A 108 -8.55 1.82 10.12
N LEU A 109 -7.66 0.86 10.37
CA LEU A 109 -7.40 -0.27 9.47
C LEU A 109 -8.64 -1.14 9.30
N ARG A 110 -9.33 -1.47 10.40
CA ARG A 110 -10.56 -2.27 10.36
C ARG A 110 -11.67 -1.59 9.57
N GLU A 111 -11.89 -0.29 9.79
CA GLU A 111 -12.96 0.44 9.13
C GLU A 111 -12.69 0.66 7.63
N THR A 112 -11.46 1.03 7.27
CA THR A 112 -11.07 1.19 5.86
C THR A 112 -11.10 -0.15 5.11
N ARG A 113 -10.73 -1.25 5.78
CA ARG A 113 -10.89 -2.61 5.27
C ARG A 113 -12.35 -2.98 5.05
N ALA A 114 -13.21 -2.78 6.05
CA ALA A 114 -14.63 -3.13 5.95
C ALA A 114 -15.32 -2.38 4.80
N GLN A 115 -14.97 -1.11 4.58
CA GLN A 115 -15.47 -0.33 3.44
C GLN A 115 -14.96 -0.88 2.10
N THR A 116 -13.66 -1.15 2.00
CA THR A 116 -13.06 -1.67 0.76
C THR A 116 -13.60 -3.06 0.41
N ASP A 117 -13.76 -3.93 1.42
CA ASP A 117 -14.41 -5.24 1.28
C ASP A 117 -15.83 -5.10 0.73
N GLY A 118 -16.60 -4.13 1.24
CA GLY A 118 -17.95 -3.84 0.75
C GLY A 118 -17.98 -3.47 -0.74
N ASP A 119 -16.99 -2.70 -1.20
CA ASP A 119 -16.86 -2.26 -2.59
C ASP A 119 -16.41 -3.41 -3.52
N TYR A 120 -15.53 -4.30 -3.05
CA TYR A 120 -14.86 -5.29 -3.89
C TYR A 120 -15.47 -6.69 -3.86
N ARG A 121 -15.98 -7.14 -2.71
CA ARG A 121 -16.32 -8.56 -2.49
C ARG A 121 -17.36 -9.11 -3.48
N GLY A 122 -18.29 -8.28 -3.94
CA GLY A 122 -19.31 -8.68 -4.91
C GLY A 122 -18.81 -8.78 -6.35
N ALA A 123 -17.82 -7.95 -6.74
CA ALA A 123 -17.36 -7.84 -8.12
C ALA A 123 -16.01 -8.54 -8.36
N PHE A 124 -15.14 -8.57 -7.36
CA PHE A 124 -13.77 -9.06 -7.44
C PHE A 124 -13.39 -9.89 -6.20
N PRO A 125 -14.04 -11.06 -5.96
CA PRO A 125 -13.79 -11.87 -4.76
C PRO A 125 -12.33 -12.35 -4.65
N SER A 126 -11.68 -12.69 -5.77
CA SER A 126 -10.26 -13.09 -5.79
C SER A 126 -9.34 -11.95 -5.35
N ALA A 127 -9.68 -10.70 -5.65
CA ALA A 127 -8.90 -9.54 -5.22
C ALA A 127 -8.93 -9.40 -3.69
N VAL A 128 -10.12 -9.55 -3.09
CA VAL A 128 -10.29 -9.52 -1.63
C VAL A 128 -9.54 -10.67 -0.98
N MET A 129 -9.59 -11.87 -1.56
CA MET A 129 -8.85 -13.03 -1.06
C MET A 129 -7.34 -12.79 -1.06
N ILE A 130 -6.76 -12.38 -2.19
CA ILE A 130 -5.33 -12.06 -2.28
C ILE A 130 -4.95 -10.94 -1.31
N ALA A 131 -5.75 -9.87 -1.24
CA ALA A 131 -5.47 -8.75 -0.37
C ALA A 131 -5.45 -9.15 1.12
N ASN A 132 -6.38 -10.00 1.55
CA ASN A 132 -6.41 -10.51 2.91
C ASN A 132 -5.23 -11.44 3.20
N ARG A 133 -4.88 -12.33 2.27
CA ARG A 133 -3.67 -13.17 2.40
C ARG A 133 -2.40 -12.33 2.50
N PHE A 134 -2.29 -11.25 1.72
CA PHE A 134 -1.20 -10.28 1.81
C PHE A 134 -1.18 -9.57 3.16
N ASP A 135 -2.34 -9.09 3.60
CA ASP A 135 -2.46 -8.40 4.88
C ASP A 135 -2.12 -9.32 6.04
N ASP A 136 -2.56 -10.58 6.04
CA ASP A 136 -2.20 -11.56 7.07
C ASP A 136 -0.69 -11.86 7.06
N ALA A 137 -0.10 -12.06 5.87
CA ALA A 137 1.33 -12.33 5.73
C ALA A 137 2.20 -11.16 6.23
N LEU A 138 1.75 -9.92 6.05
CA LEU A 138 2.50 -8.72 6.43
C LEU A 138 2.12 -8.17 7.83
N SER A 139 0.90 -8.45 8.33
CA SER A 139 0.40 -7.96 9.64
C SER A 139 0.86 -8.80 10.82
N LEU A 140 1.14 -10.09 10.60
CA LEU A 140 1.59 -10.98 11.65
C LEU A 140 3.10 -10.84 11.85
N ARG A 141 3.49 -10.19 12.95
CA ARG A 141 4.78 -10.40 13.66
C ARG A 141 6.07 -9.96 12.95
N GLY A 142 6.02 -9.06 11.98
CA GLY A 142 7.24 -8.68 11.24
C GLY A 142 7.79 -9.81 10.40
N LEU A 143 6.90 -10.72 9.95
CA LEU A 143 7.23 -11.68 8.92
C LEU A 143 7.40 -10.92 7.61
N THR A 144 8.61 -10.98 7.07
CA THR A 144 9.01 -10.33 5.81
C THR A 144 8.89 -11.29 4.65
N PHE A 145 8.00 -12.29 4.75
CA PHE A 145 7.90 -13.37 3.78
C PHE A 145 6.46 -13.56 3.30
N ILE A 146 6.31 -13.77 1.99
CA ILE A 146 5.07 -14.16 1.34
C ILE A 146 5.15 -15.66 1.02
N GLU A 147 4.08 -16.39 1.34
CA GLU A 147 3.98 -17.82 1.05
C GLU A 147 4.11 -18.07 -0.47
N PRO A 148 4.87 -19.10 -0.89
CA PRO A 148 5.08 -19.41 -2.31
C PRO A 148 3.76 -19.52 -3.09
N GLU A 149 2.73 -20.12 -2.51
CA GLU A 149 1.42 -20.30 -3.14
C GLU A 149 0.72 -18.97 -3.43
N LEU A 150 0.99 -17.92 -2.65
CA LEU A 150 0.47 -16.59 -2.92
C LEU A 150 1.26 -15.89 -4.03
N VAL A 151 2.57 -16.14 -4.11
CA VAL A 151 3.42 -15.65 -5.20
C VAL A 151 3.02 -16.29 -6.53
N ASP A 152 2.82 -17.62 -6.54
CA ASP A 152 2.36 -18.36 -7.71
C ASP A 152 0.99 -17.85 -8.19
N GLU A 153 0.05 -17.61 -7.27
CA GLU A 153 -1.27 -17.08 -7.63
C GLU A 153 -1.21 -15.67 -8.26
N ILE A 154 -0.31 -14.81 -7.77
CA ILE A 154 -0.04 -13.51 -8.40
C ILE A 154 0.59 -13.71 -9.78
N GLY A 155 1.53 -14.65 -9.90
CA GLY A 155 2.23 -15.00 -11.12
C GLY A 155 1.28 -15.43 -12.23
N ASP A 156 0.43 -16.41 -11.92
CA ASP A 156 -0.43 -17.14 -12.85
C ASP A 156 -1.64 -16.33 -13.32
N CYS A 157 -2.13 -15.38 -12.51
CA CYS A 157 -3.28 -14.56 -12.85
C CYS A 157 -3.04 -13.06 -12.66
N PRO A 158 -2.56 -12.35 -13.71
CA PRO A 158 -2.34 -10.91 -13.63
C PRO A 158 -3.60 -10.10 -13.31
N ALA A 159 -4.79 -10.59 -13.69
CA ALA A 159 -6.06 -9.94 -13.36
C ALA A 159 -6.34 -9.96 -11.84
N HIS A 160 -5.99 -11.05 -11.14
CA HIS A 160 -6.18 -11.14 -9.69
C HIS A 160 -5.22 -10.20 -8.96
N SER A 161 -3.94 -10.16 -9.35
CA SER A 161 -2.97 -9.23 -8.77
C SER A 161 -3.32 -7.77 -9.06
N LEU A 162 -3.82 -7.45 -10.26
CA LEU A 162 -4.35 -6.13 -10.57
C LEU A 162 -5.56 -5.76 -9.70
N GLY A 163 -6.46 -6.72 -9.48
CA GLY A 163 -7.59 -6.56 -8.56
C GLY A 163 -7.14 -6.26 -7.13
N ALA A 164 -6.13 -6.98 -6.62
CA ALA A 164 -5.56 -6.76 -5.30
C ALA A 164 -4.86 -5.40 -5.19
N LEU A 165 -4.15 -4.96 -6.24
CA LEU A 165 -3.60 -3.60 -6.32
C LEU A 165 -4.71 -2.56 -6.22
N GLY A 166 -5.79 -2.73 -6.99
CA GLY A 166 -6.97 -1.86 -6.92
C GLY A 166 -7.58 -1.82 -5.52
N TYR A 167 -7.69 -2.98 -4.86
CA TYR A 167 -8.15 -3.08 -3.48
C TYR A 167 -7.30 -2.24 -2.53
N PHE A 168 -5.97 -2.36 -2.57
CA PHE A 168 -5.10 -1.57 -1.69
C PHE A 168 -5.10 -0.08 -2.03
N LEU A 169 -5.16 0.30 -3.31
CA LEU A 169 -5.31 1.70 -3.72
C LEU A 169 -6.62 2.29 -3.19
N ARG A 170 -7.73 1.52 -3.24
CA ARG A 170 -9.00 1.92 -2.68
C ARG A 170 -8.92 2.10 -1.16
N ALA A 171 -8.35 1.14 -0.44
CA ALA A 171 -8.19 1.24 1.01
C ALA A 171 -7.31 2.44 1.42
N ALA A 172 -6.20 2.66 0.73
CA ALA A 172 -5.34 3.84 0.90
C ALA A 172 -6.10 5.14 0.61
N SER A 173 -6.93 5.17 -0.44
CA SER A 173 -7.73 6.34 -0.80
C SER A 173 -8.72 6.73 0.30
N ILE A 174 -9.38 5.75 0.92
CA ILE A 174 -10.36 5.99 2.00
C ILE A 174 -9.63 6.58 3.21
N ALA A 175 -8.50 6.00 3.60
CA ALA A 175 -7.68 6.50 4.71
C ALA A 175 -7.15 7.92 4.44
N LEU A 176 -6.70 8.19 3.21
CA LEU A 176 -6.23 9.50 2.76
C LEU A 176 -7.36 10.55 2.79
N CYS A 177 -8.55 10.20 2.31
CA CYS A 177 -9.73 11.06 2.38
C CYS A 177 -10.07 11.43 3.83
N ALA A 178 -10.02 10.47 4.75
CA ALA A 178 -10.22 10.74 6.17
C ALA A 178 -9.16 11.70 6.72
N CYS A 179 -7.89 11.53 6.34
CA CYS A 179 -6.81 12.47 6.68
C CYS A 179 -7.11 13.89 6.19
N ALA A 180 -7.54 14.02 4.92
CA ALA A 180 -7.87 15.32 4.31
C ALA A 180 -9.03 16.00 5.04
N VAL A 181 -10.09 15.25 5.37
CA VAL A 181 -11.25 15.74 6.13
C VAL A 181 -10.84 16.23 7.51
N GLN A 182 -10.08 15.43 8.28
CA GLN A 182 -9.66 15.84 9.63
C GLN A 182 -8.74 17.07 9.62
N ARG A 183 -7.99 17.27 8.53
CA ARG A 183 -7.11 18.44 8.35
C ARG A 183 -7.83 19.65 7.76
N GLY A 184 -9.05 19.50 7.26
CA GLY A 184 -9.78 20.55 6.55
C GLY A 184 -9.08 20.99 5.26
N CYS A 185 -8.44 20.07 4.53
CA CYS A 185 -7.75 20.36 3.26
C CYS A 185 -8.29 19.51 2.12
N SER A 186 -7.92 19.86 0.87
CA SER A 186 -8.24 19.01 -0.28
C SER A 186 -7.35 17.77 -0.34
N ILE A 187 -7.83 16.73 -1.02
CA ILE A 187 -7.04 15.52 -1.30
C ILE A 187 -5.81 15.87 -2.14
N SER A 188 -5.97 16.75 -3.14
CA SER A 188 -4.88 17.20 -4.01
C SER A 188 -3.77 17.90 -3.24
N ASP A 189 -4.10 18.75 -2.26
CA ASP A 189 -3.09 19.42 -1.42
C ASP A 189 -2.30 18.41 -0.59
N LEU A 190 -3.00 17.42 -0.04
CA LEU A 190 -2.38 16.38 0.78
C LEU A 190 -1.46 15.50 -0.07
N LEU A 191 -1.90 15.09 -1.27
CA LEU A 191 -1.07 14.36 -2.23
C LEU A 191 0.15 15.18 -2.66
N ALA A 192 -0.02 16.46 -2.98
CA ALA A 192 1.10 17.33 -3.35
C ALA A 192 2.15 17.41 -2.22
N LEU A 193 1.70 17.53 -0.97
CA LEU A 193 2.59 17.60 0.20
C LEU A 193 3.33 16.28 0.45
N VAL A 194 2.68 15.14 0.28
CA VAL A 194 3.31 13.81 0.38
C VAL A 194 4.31 13.61 -0.77
N GLY A 195 3.89 13.89 -2.00
CA GLY A 195 4.70 13.73 -3.20
C GLY A 195 5.96 14.59 -3.17
N GLN A 196 5.86 15.86 -2.77
CA GLN A 196 7.03 16.74 -2.60
C GLN A 196 8.08 16.12 -1.67
N ARG A 197 7.65 15.44 -0.61
CA ARG A 197 8.60 14.88 0.37
C ARG A 197 9.14 13.52 -0.01
N LEU A 198 8.38 12.72 -0.75
CA LEU A 198 8.93 11.54 -1.42
C LEU A 198 10.06 11.94 -2.38
N ALA A 199 9.86 13.02 -3.15
CA ALA A 199 10.91 13.56 -4.03
C ALA A 199 12.14 14.05 -3.27
N LEU A 200 11.96 14.68 -2.10
CA LEU A 200 13.06 15.19 -1.26
C LEU A 200 13.74 14.12 -0.39
N SER A 201 13.22 12.89 -0.35
CA SER A 201 13.78 11.80 0.47
C SER A 201 14.71 10.87 -0.30
N ALA A 202 14.93 11.15 -1.60
CA ALA A 202 15.88 10.48 -2.47
C ALA A 202 17.33 10.92 -2.20
#